data_AF-A0A0D1BWT7-F1
#
_entry.id   AF-A0A0D1BWT7-F1
#
_cell.length_a   1.000
_cell.length_b   1.000
_cell.length_c   1.000
_cell.angle_alpha   90.00
_cell.angle_beta   90.00
_cell.angle_gamma   90.00
#
_symmetry.space_group_name_H-M   'P 1'
#
loop_
_entity.id
_entity.type
_entity.pdbx_description
1 polymer ?
#
loop_
_entity_poly.entity_id
_entity_poly.type
_entity_poly.pdbx_seq_one_letter_code
_entity_poly.pdbx_strand_id
1 'polypeptide(L)'
;MAWKRPAWLPGSGTWNQSKPCTSKGQSTSTSKDRVSHKDRPSESDSTTVASRCTDTTTAKSGAWTTKLTRTGDVDVIIIGAGLSGLIAADELVRAGLGVRVLEANDRVGGRTLDVRLDDGNVVEMGGQWIGPGQNQILKLIKELGLDTHDTYDQGRSIYRSTDGKIKSYKNMIPCGVLASLDLLMATRKINSLSKGVPAKTPCQAKNARYWDERSIGCWIDDAMWTTEGKQLFRMAIKAVYAEDSESISFLDLLATVAGAGGDIEQVLSDAQTTRIVQGPQSISERLAARLPKHTLQLNQKVLNIHRASDQGAALGQDAFYEVSTVQGLSVKAPVVIITPPRPLICQMDFQPALPSGLIQYYRRQPMGSAIKFNVSYASPFWRAAGLSGAMINADGMSPVQMTYDNSPADAKQGVIVAFVLGNNSRRFVHQNADAETRKKIVLEFLASVFGCEALNATHVHEMNWTLAPYATGGYGSFNPPGVLTSFDEDERDEMSKIGNLYFAGDATSEIWQGYMEGALLSGRRVASRIISTFQP
;
A
#
# COMPACT_ATOMS: atom_id res chain seq x y z
N MET A 1 14.41 14.02 -3.15
CA MET A 1 14.24 13.85 -4.61
C MET A 1 12.80 14.16 -4.99
N ALA A 2 12.50 15.43 -5.32
CA ALA A 2 11.12 15.86 -5.42
C ALA A 2 10.92 16.89 -6.52
N TRP A 3 9.70 16.95 -7.02
CA TRP A 3 9.08 18.17 -7.51
C TRP A 3 9.19 19.25 -6.43
N LYS A 4 10.37 19.87 -6.27
CA LYS A 4 10.53 20.91 -5.26
C LYS A 4 9.64 22.08 -5.65
N ARG A 5 8.60 22.27 -4.84
CA ARG A 5 7.71 23.43 -4.87
C ARG A 5 8.57 24.70 -4.95
N PRO A 6 8.35 25.59 -5.94
CA PRO A 6 9.09 26.84 -6.03
C PRO A 6 8.93 27.65 -4.74
N ALA A 7 10.02 28.21 -4.22
CA ALA A 7 10.08 28.92 -2.94
C ALA A 7 9.18 30.18 -2.84
N TRP A 8 8.55 30.62 -3.93
CA TRP A 8 7.71 31.81 -4.00
C TRP A 8 6.19 31.52 -3.91
N LEU A 9 5.78 30.26 -3.74
CA LEU A 9 4.39 29.87 -3.47
C LEU A 9 4.11 29.94 -1.95
N PRO A 10 3.10 30.71 -1.48
CA PRO A 10 2.79 30.81 -0.05
C PRO A 10 2.44 29.44 0.54
N GLY A 11 3.13 29.06 1.61
CA GLY A 11 2.86 27.83 2.35
C GLY A 11 1.48 27.85 3.00
N SER A 12 0.79 26.71 2.98
CA SER A 12 -0.37 26.47 3.82
C SER A 12 0.10 26.42 5.28
N GLY A 13 0.02 27.57 5.94
CA GLY A 13 0.36 27.73 7.35
C GLY A 13 -0.45 26.77 8.23
N THR A 14 0.24 26.22 9.22
CA THR A 14 -0.30 25.48 10.35
C THR A 14 -1.42 26.28 11.03
N TRP A 15 -2.66 25.80 10.96
CA TRP A 15 -3.75 26.36 11.75
C TRP A 15 -3.64 25.84 13.19
N ASN A 16 -3.14 26.71 14.06
CA ASN A 16 -3.17 26.53 15.51
C ASN A 16 -4.64 26.66 15.98
N GLN A 17 -5.13 25.63 16.66
CA GLN A 17 -6.44 25.67 17.32
C GLN A 17 -6.35 26.45 18.64
N SER A 18 -7.15 27.51 18.78
CA SER A 18 -7.56 28.01 20.10
C SER A 18 -8.91 28.74 20.08
N LYS A 19 -9.93 28.02 20.57
CA LYS A 19 -11.10 28.42 21.40
C LYS A 19 -12.22 29.35 20.85
N PRO A 20 -13.45 29.22 21.42
CA PRO A 20 -14.71 29.44 20.71
C PRO A 20 -15.41 30.75 21.10
N CYS A 21 -16.30 31.23 20.24
CA CYS A 21 -17.29 32.26 20.60
C CYS A 21 -18.66 31.98 20.00
N THR A 22 -19.65 32.06 20.86
CA THR A 22 -21.10 31.91 20.71
C THR A 22 -21.76 33.15 20.08
N SER A 23 -22.83 32.99 19.28
CA SER A 23 -24.19 33.49 19.60
C SER A 23 -25.13 33.55 18.39
N LYS A 24 -26.31 32.91 18.56
CA LYS A 24 -27.71 33.27 18.20
C LYS A 24 -28.01 34.30 17.10
N GLY A 25 -29.03 33.99 16.29
CA GLY A 25 -29.91 34.99 15.65
C GLY A 25 -30.88 34.40 14.62
N GLN A 26 -32.19 34.44 14.92
CA GLN A 26 -33.34 33.94 14.13
C GLN A 26 -33.80 34.92 13.04
N SER A 27 -34.56 34.42 12.04
CA SER A 27 -35.88 34.93 11.53
C SER A 27 -36.06 34.58 10.03
N THR A 28 -36.89 33.60 9.64
CA THR A 28 -38.31 33.71 9.20
C THR A 28 -38.62 34.74 8.11
N SER A 29 -39.10 34.29 6.92
CA SER A 29 -40.48 34.53 6.43
C SER A 29 -40.69 34.08 4.96
N THR A 30 -41.71 33.23 4.73
CA THR A 30 -42.82 33.28 3.72
C THR A 30 -42.63 34.03 2.39
N SER A 31 -43.26 33.72 1.26
CA SER A 31 -44.11 32.66 0.68
C SER A 31 -44.45 33.15 -0.75
N LYS A 32 -44.77 32.26 -1.69
CA LYS A 32 -45.93 32.32 -2.61
C LYS A 32 -45.68 31.59 -3.94
N ASP A 33 -46.60 30.68 -4.19
CA ASP A 33 -46.87 29.95 -5.43
C ASP A 33 -47.29 30.85 -6.59
N ARG A 34 -47.04 30.38 -7.83
CA ARG A 34 -48.04 30.47 -8.91
C ARG A 34 -47.78 29.43 -10.02
N VAL A 35 -48.89 28.80 -10.39
CA VAL A 35 -49.09 27.74 -11.40
C VAL A 35 -49.59 28.37 -12.71
N SER A 36 -49.21 27.85 -13.89
CA SER A 36 -50.17 27.46 -14.97
C SER A 36 -49.54 26.89 -16.26
N HIS A 37 -50.13 25.76 -16.67
CA HIS A 37 -50.12 24.91 -17.88
C HIS A 37 -49.95 25.49 -19.32
N LYS A 38 -49.44 24.65 -20.26
CA LYS A 38 -50.17 23.94 -21.39
C LYS A 38 -49.21 23.21 -22.37
N ASP A 39 -49.34 21.87 -22.57
CA ASP A 39 -49.91 21.09 -23.73
C ASP A 39 -48.88 20.69 -24.84
N ARG A 40 -48.36 19.43 -24.91
CA ARG A 40 -48.75 18.19 -25.69
C ARG A 40 -47.83 17.89 -26.92
N PRO A 41 -47.74 16.68 -27.53
CA PRO A 41 -47.85 15.28 -27.04
C PRO A 41 -46.83 14.22 -27.64
N SER A 42 -46.90 12.97 -27.11
CA SER A 42 -46.65 11.61 -27.71
C SER A 42 -45.25 11.17 -28.19
N GLU A 43 -44.77 9.92 -28.10
CA GLU A 43 -45.21 8.62 -27.54
C GLU A 43 -44.05 7.59 -27.58
N SER A 44 -44.25 6.43 -26.92
CA SER A 44 -43.56 5.13 -27.02
C SER A 44 -42.32 4.90 -26.13
N ASP A 45 -42.12 3.78 -25.45
CA ASP A 45 -43.00 2.69 -24.98
C ASP A 45 -42.19 1.82 -23.98
N SER A 46 -42.90 0.93 -23.28
CA SER A 46 -42.42 -0.31 -22.64
C SER A 46 -42.02 -0.31 -21.13
N THR A 47 -43.00 -0.77 -20.36
CA THR A 47 -42.92 -1.79 -19.28
C THR A 47 -42.14 -1.50 -18.00
N THR A 48 -42.86 -1.01 -16.98
CA THR A 48 -42.50 -1.17 -15.56
C THR A 48 -43.55 -2.07 -14.89
N VAL A 49 -43.13 -3.27 -14.46
CA VAL A 49 -43.92 -4.10 -13.54
C VAL A 49 -43.66 -3.57 -12.13
N ALA A 50 -44.67 -2.96 -11.54
CA ALA A 50 -44.64 -2.50 -10.15
C ALA A 50 -44.82 -3.71 -9.21
N SER A 51 -43.76 -4.10 -8.49
CA SER A 51 -43.87 -4.96 -7.31
C SER A 51 -44.14 -4.09 -6.09
N ARG A 52 -45.26 -4.34 -5.41
CA ARG A 52 -45.65 -3.71 -4.14
C ARG A 52 -44.66 -4.13 -3.05
N CYS A 53 -43.96 -3.18 -2.46
CA CYS A 53 -43.25 -3.37 -1.19
C CYS A 53 -44.27 -3.66 -0.09
N THR A 54 -44.23 -4.87 0.46
CA THR A 54 -44.83 -5.19 1.76
C THR A 54 -43.81 -4.92 2.84
N ASP A 55 -44.20 -4.09 3.81
CA ASP A 55 -43.47 -3.77 5.04
C ASP A 55 -42.89 -5.04 5.68
N THR A 56 -41.57 -5.18 5.65
CA THR A 56 -40.86 -6.15 6.48
C THR A 56 -40.53 -5.46 7.80
N THR A 57 -41.14 -6.00 8.85
CA THR A 57 -40.93 -5.64 10.24
C THR A 57 -39.45 -5.82 10.58
N THR A 58 -38.76 -4.72 10.89
CA THR A 58 -37.40 -4.74 11.45
C THR A 58 -37.40 -5.47 12.79
N ALA A 59 -37.00 -6.74 12.77
CA ALA A 59 -36.62 -7.47 13.96
C ALA A 59 -35.34 -6.82 14.52
N LYS A 60 -35.46 -6.14 15.66
CA LYS A 60 -34.31 -5.68 16.44
C LYS A 60 -33.51 -6.90 16.89
N SER A 61 -32.36 -7.17 16.28
CA SER A 61 -31.39 -8.12 16.80
C SER A 61 -30.77 -7.55 18.08
N GLY A 62 -31.21 -8.06 19.23
CA GLY A 62 -30.55 -7.81 20.50
C GLY A 62 -29.17 -8.46 20.49
N ALA A 63 -28.12 -7.65 20.31
CA ALA A 63 -26.74 -8.13 20.41
C ALA A 63 -26.39 -8.41 21.88
N TRP A 64 -26.56 -9.64 22.31
CA TRP A 64 -25.87 -10.16 23.49
C TRP A 64 -24.38 -10.23 23.16
N THR A 65 -23.62 -9.21 23.56
CA THR A 65 -22.15 -9.22 23.43
C THR A 65 -21.56 -9.87 24.68
N THR A 66 -21.66 -11.19 24.75
CA THR A 66 -20.86 -11.96 25.70
C THR A 66 -19.39 -11.74 25.36
N LYS A 67 -18.62 -11.18 26.29
CA LYS A 67 -17.17 -11.03 26.14
C LYS A 67 -16.50 -12.40 26.14
N LEU A 68 -15.53 -12.59 25.25
CA LEU A 68 -14.75 -13.82 25.14
C LEU A 68 -13.97 -14.07 26.43
N THR A 69 -13.93 -15.32 26.85
CA THR A 69 -13.11 -15.74 28.01
C THR A 69 -11.71 -16.10 27.54
N ARG A 70 -10.69 -15.73 28.31
CA ARG A 70 -9.30 -16.15 28.03
C ARG A 70 -9.18 -17.66 28.22
N THR A 71 -8.53 -18.31 27.27
CA THR A 71 -8.33 -19.77 27.23
C THR A 71 -7.11 -20.20 28.03
N GLY A 72 -6.14 -19.30 28.23
CA GLY A 72 -4.88 -19.55 28.92
C GLY A 72 -3.76 -20.12 28.04
N ASP A 73 -4.09 -20.75 26.91
CA ASP A 73 -3.10 -21.31 25.96
C ASP A 73 -2.93 -20.45 24.70
N VAL A 74 -3.98 -20.31 23.89
CA VAL A 74 -3.97 -19.51 22.65
C VAL A 74 -5.34 -18.85 22.46
N ASP A 75 -5.39 -17.55 22.72
CA ASP A 75 -6.58 -16.71 22.54
C ASP A 75 -6.69 -16.18 21.11
N VAL A 76 -5.55 -15.93 20.45
CA VAL A 76 -5.50 -15.35 19.10
C VAL A 76 -4.46 -16.06 18.23
N ILE A 77 -4.88 -16.51 17.06
CA ILE A 77 -3.98 -16.94 15.98
C ILE A 77 -3.79 -15.80 14.99
N ILE A 78 -2.57 -15.50 14.62
CA ILE A 78 -2.20 -14.49 13.62
C ILE A 78 -1.54 -15.20 12.46
N ILE A 79 -2.08 -15.01 11.26
CA ILE A 79 -1.55 -15.57 10.02
C ILE A 79 -0.69 -14.50 9.37
N GLY A 80 0.61 -14.75 9.28
CA GLY A 80 1.63 -13.86 8.73
C GLY A 80 2.40 -13.06 9.79
N ALA A 81 3.72 -13.14 9.74
CA ALA A 81 4.69 -12.34 10.51
C ALA A 81 5.31 -11.22 9.67
N GLY A 82 4.51 -10.62 8.78
CA GLY A 82 4.78 -9.28 8.26
C GLY A 82 4.58 -8.21 9.34
N LEU A 83 4.91 -6.96 9.00
CA LEU A 83 4.85 -5.85 9.97
C LEU A 83 3.48 -5.73 10.66
N SER A 84 2.37 -5.84 9.93
CA SER A 84 1.01 -5.72 10.51
C SER A 84 0.70 -6.82 11.53
N GLY A 85 1.06 -8.08 11.21
CA GLY A 85 0.83 -9.22 12.10
C GLY A 85 1.71 -9.17 13.36
N LEU A 86 2.97 -8.75 13.23
CA LEU A 86 3.87 -8.60 14.38
C LEU A 86 3.48 -7.42 15.29
N ILE A 87 2.97 -6.33 14.72
CA ILE A 87 2.40 -5.24 15.51
C ILE A 87 1.19 -5.71 16.29
N ALA A 88 0.27 -6.43 15.64
CA ALA A 88 -0.89 -6.99 16.33
C ALA A 88 -0.46 -7.96 17.44
N ALA A 89 0.52 -8.83 17.18
CA ALA A 89 1.07 -9.75 18.17
C ALA A 89 1.64 -9.04 19.40
N ASP A 90 2.50 -8.03 19.19
CA ASP A 90 3.14 -7.26 20.27
C ASP A 90 2.11 -6.55 21.17
N GLU A 91 1.09 -5.92 20.57
CA GLU A 91 0.01 -5.24 21.31
C GLU A 91 -0.86 -6.24 22.10
N LEU A 92 -1.23 -7.38 21.49
CA LEU A 92 -2.07 -8.40 22.13
C LEU A 92 -1.34 -9.11 23.28
N VAL A 93 -0.06 -9.43 23.10
CA VAL A 93 0.78 -10.01 24.15
C VAL A 93 0.94 -9.04 25.32
N ARG A 94 1.13 -7.73 25.06
CA ARG A 94 1.19 -6.72 26.13
C ARG A 94 -0.13 -6.59 26.91
N ALA A 95 -1.27 -6.88 26.26
CA ALA A 95 -2.57 -6.98 26.93
C ALA A 95 -2.77 -8.29 27.70
N GLY A 96 -1.78 -9.19 27.67
CA GLY A 96 -1.79 -10.47 28.40
C GLY A 96 -2.61 -11.57 27.71
N LEU A 97 -2.84 -11.48 26.41
CA LEU A 97 -3.50 -12.53 25.63
C LEU A 97 -2.49 -13.57 25.15
N GLY A 98 -2.91 -14.84 25.11
CA GLY A 98 -2.14 -15.93 24.50
C GLY A 98 -2.16 -15.81 22.98
N VAL A 99 -1.00 -15.63 22.36
CA VAL A 99 -0.89 -15.40 20.90
C VAL A 99 -0.05 -16.49 20.24
N ARG A 100 -0.50 -16.93 19.05
CA ARG A 100 0.31 -17.72 18.11
C ARG A 100 0.41 -17.00 16.78
N VAL A 101 1.63 -16.82 16.26
CA VAL A 101 1.89 -16.25 14.93
C VAL A 101 2.42 -17.36 14.02
N LEU A 102 1.72 -17.61 12.91
CA LEU A 102 2.07 -18.60 11.91
C LEU A 102 2.56 -17.90 10.64
N GLU A 103 3.85 -18.06 10.32
CA GLU A 103 4.49 -17.42 9.16
C GLU A 103 4.91 -18.45 8.13
N ALA A 104 4.56 -18.21 6.86
CA ALA A 104 4.83 -19.15 5.77
C ALA A 104 6.30 -19.20 5.36
N ASN A 105 7.04 -18.09 5.47
CA ASN A 105 8.48 -18.04 5.21
C ASN A 105 9.29 -18.61 6.39
N ASP A 106 10.58 -18.81 6.15
CA ASP A 106 11.62 -19.07 7.13
C ASP A 106 12.13 -17.80 7.84
N ARG A 107 11.47 -16.65 7.61
CA ARG A 107 11.84 -15.32 8.13
C ARG A 107 10.61 -14.48 8.42
N VAL A 108 10.81 -13.45 9.23
CA VAL A 108 9.83 -12.36 9.43
C VAL A 108 10.03 -11.22 8.43
N GLY A 109 9.06 -10.30 8.38
CA GLY A 109 9.15 -9.03 7.62
C GLY A 109 8.24 -8.97 6.39
N GLY A 110 7.91 -10.11 5.80
CA GLY A 110 7.07 -10.16 4.60
C GLY A 110 7.68 -9.35 3.45
N ARG A 111 7.06 -8.20 3.11
CA ARG A 111 7.51 -7.29 2.04
C ARG A 111 8.66 -6.35 2.45
N THR A 112 9.08 -6.36 3.71
CA THR A 112 10.40 -5.86 4.11
C THR A 112 11.38 -7.03 4.12
N LEU A 113 12.50 -6.86 3.43
CA LEU A 113 13.53 -7.88 3.26
C LEU A 113 14.85 -7.18 3.03
N ASP A 114 15.85 -7.53 3.81
CA ASP A 114 17.20 -6.98 3.77
C ASP A 114 18.21 -8.10 3.50
N VAL A 115 19.26 -7.79 2.75
CA VAL A 115 20.43 -8.64 2.55
C VAL A 115 21.59 -7.99 3.31
N ARG A 116 22.25 -8.76 4.19
CA ARG A 116 23.46 -8.30 4.89
C ARG A 116 24.66 -8.39 3.96
N LEU A 117 25.46 -7.33 3.95
CA LEU A 117 26.75 -7.26 3.27
C LEU A 117 27.87 -7.74 4.22
N ASP A 118 29.04 -8.04 3.64
CA ASP A 118 30.20 -8.57 4.38
C ASP A 118 30.73 -7.61 5.46
N ASP A 119 30.50 -6.30 5.31
CA ASP A 119 30.91 -5.26 6.25
C ASP A 119 29.88 -4.99 7.37
N GLY A 120 28.79 -5.76 7.39
CA GLY A 120 27.69 -5.63 8.35
C GLY A 120 26.62 -4.60 7.96
N ASN A 121 26.80 -3.84 6.88
CA ASN A 121 25.74 -3.00 6.31
C ASN A 121 24.64 -3.87 5.67
N VAL A 122 23.53 -3.23 5.30
CA VAL A 122 22.40 -3.91 4.64
C VAL A 122 22.05 -3.27 3.32
N VAL A 123 21.49 -4.10 2.44
CA VAL A 123 20.85 -3.70 1.20
C VAL A 123 19.39 -4.14 1.25
N GLU A 124 18.48 -3.19 1.13
CA GLU A 124 17.05 -3.46 1.19
C GLU A 124 16.59 -4.05 -0.14
N MET A 125 16.06 -5.27 -0.13
CA MET A 125 15.44 -5.91 -1.28
C MET A 125 13.92 -5.65 -1.33
N GLY A 126 13.32 -5.22 -0.23
CA GLY A 126 11.90 -4.87 -0.09
C GLY A 126 11.61 -3.38 0.02
N GLY A 127 10.51 -3.05 0.70
CA GLY A 127 10.15 -1.66 1.03
C GLY A 127 11.15 -1.05 2.00
N GLN A 128 11.68 0.14 1.67
CA GLN A 128 12.85 0.72 2.35
C GLN A 128 12.69 2.15 2.87
N TRP A 129 11.71 2.89 2.35
CA TRP A 129 11.62 4.32 2.59
C TRP A 129 10.50 4.70 3.55
N ILE A 130 10.75 5.81 4.25
CA ILE A 130 9.81 6.51 5.11
C ILE A 130 9.85 7.98 4.72
N GLY A 131 8.68 8.60 4.61
CA GLY A 131 8.53 10.01 4.27
C GLY A 131 7.79 10.83 5.33
N PRO A 132 7.71 12.16 5.14
CA PRO A 132 6.89 13.03 5.97
C PRO A 132 5.44 12.55 6.04
N GLY A 133 4.84 12.60 7.23
CA GLY A 133 3.48 12.12 7.47
C GLY A 133 3.38 10.67 7.95
N GLN A 134 4.46 9.88 7.85
CA GLN A 134 4.54 8.52 8.39
C GLN A 134 5.10 8.53 9.82
N ASN A 135 4.35 9.17 10.73
CA ASN A 135 4.86 9.50 12.06
C ASN A 135 4.84 8.31 13.03
N GLN A 136 3.90 7.36 12.87
CA GLN A 136 3.79 6.24 13.82
C GLN A 136 4.91 5.23 13.62
N ILE A 137 5.34 4.98 12.38
CA ILE A 137 6.47 4.11 12.09
C ILE A 137 7.78 4.72 12.58
N LEU A 138 7.99 6.02 12.42
CA LEU A 138 9.16 6.73 12.97
C LEU A 138 9.22 6.63 14.49
N LYS A 139 8.07 6.77 15.17
CA LYS A 139 7.98 6.59 16.63
C LYS A 139 8.37 5.18 17.03
N LEU A 140 7.85 4.16 16.33
CA LEU A 140 8.16 2.76 16.61
C LEU A 140 9.64 2.45 16.39
N ILE A 141 10.26 2.97 15.32
CA ILE A 141 11.69 2.80 15.04
C ILE A 141 12.52 3.27 16.23
N LYS A 142 12.21 4.45 16.77
CA LYS A 142 12.84 4.96 17.99
C LYS A 142 12.57 4.08 19.22
N GLU A 143 11.33 3.64 19.42
CA GLU A 143 10.94 2.73 20.53
C GLU A 143 11.64 1.36 20.45
N LEU A 144 12.04 0.93 19.26
CA LEU A 144 12.80 -0.29 19.03
C LEU A 144 14.31 -0.07 19.12
N GLY A 145 14.80 1.18 19.24
CA GLY A 145 16.23 1.51 19.31
C GLY A 145 16.95 1.37 17.96
N LEU A 146 16.24 1.67 16.87
CA LEU A 146 16.78 1.68 15.51
C LEU A 146 17.17 3.11 15.10
N ASP A 147 18.20 3.22 14.26
CA ASP A 147 18.70 4.50 13.77
C ASP A 147 18.20 4.78 12.36
N THR A 148 18.03 6.06 12.04
CA THR A 148 17.64 6.51 10.70
C THR A 148 18.72 7.39 10.09
N HIS A 149 18.78 7.40 8.76
CA HIS A 149 19.58 8.36 8.00
C HIS A 149 18.80 8.85 6.79
N ASP A 150 19.21 10.00 6.25
CA ASP A 150 18.58 10.56 5.05
C ASP A 150 18.99 9.76 3.81
N THR A 151 18.05 9.61 2.87
CA THR A 151 18.37 9.16 1.52
C THR A 151 19.28 10.17 0.86
N TYR A 152 20.42 9.73 0.33
CA TYR A 152 21.33 10.62 -0.38
C TYR A 152 20.66 11.14 -1.65
N ASP A 153 20.50 12.46 -1.74
CA ASP A 153 19.92 13.13 -2.90
C ASP A 153 20.74 14.35 -3.38
N GLN A 154 21.97 14.48 -2.91
CA GLN A 154 22.86 15.58 -3.26
C GLN A 154 23.49 15.39 -4.64
N GLY A 155 23.62 16.47 -5.40
CA GLY A 155 24.15 16.45 -6.77
C GLY A 155 23.07 16.60 -7.83
N ARG A 156 23.40 16.21 -9.07
CA ARG A 156 22.46 16.23 -10.21
C ARG A 156 21.83 14.85 -10.40
N SER A 157 20.53 14.83 -10.62
CA SER A 157 19.77 13.68 -11.11
C SER A 157 19.88 13.58 -12.62
N ILE A 158 19.59 12.40 -13.17
CA ILE A 158 19.58 12.15 -14.61
C ILE A 158 18.15 11.95 -15.11
N TYR A 159 17.81 12.58 -16.24
CA TYR A 159 16.59 12.35 -16.98
C TYR A 159 16.96 11.83 -18.37
N ARG A 160 16.43 10.65 -18.73
CA ARG A 160 16.48 10.12 -20.09
C ARG A 160 15.11 10.34 -20.73
N SER A 161 15.05 11.18 -21.76
CA SER A 161 13.81 11.49 -22.46
C SER A 161 13.34 10.36 -23.37
N THR A 162 12.12 10.49 -23.89
CA THR A 162 11.48 9.53 -24.80
C THR A 162 12.27 9.28 -26.09
N ASP A 163 13.10 10.23 -26.51
CA ASP A 163 14.02 10.11 -27.66
C ASP A 163 15.41 9.56 -27.29
N GLY A 164 15.58 9.09 -26.05
CA GLY A 164 16.81 8.50 -25.55
C GLY A 164 17.89 9.51 -25.12
N LYS A 165 17.65 10.83 -25.25
CA LYS A 165 18.64 11.83 -24.83
C LYS A 165 18.75 11.90 -23.31
N ILE A 166 20.00 12.04 -22.84
CA ILE A 166 20.32 12.12 -21.42
C ILE A 166 20.56 13.59 -21.04
N LYS A 167 19.88 14.05 -19.99
CA LYS A 167 20.03 15.38 -19.40
C LYS A 167 20.24 15.26 -17.90
N SER A 168 21.13 16.08 -17.34
CA SER A 168 21.28 16.18 -15.89
C SER A 168 20.53 17.39 -15.34
N TYR A 169 19.96 17.29 -14.14
CA TYR A 169 19.23 18.38 -13.49
C TYR A 169 19.36 18.34 -11.96
N LYS A 170 19.16 19.47 -11.28
CA LYS A 170 19.26 19.55 -9.81
C LYS A 170 17.90 19.65 -9.10
N ASN A 171 16.95 20.36 -9.70
CA ASN A 171 15.68 20.69 -9.06
C ASN A 171 14.51 20.10 -9.85
N MET A 172 14.18 20.72 -10.99
CA MET A 172 13.06 20.29 -11.83
C MET A 172 13.56 19.39 -12.96
N ILE A 173 12.76 18.37 -13.28
CA ILE A 173 12.98 17.52 -14.46
C ILE A 173 13.01 18.44 -15.69
N PRO A 174 14.04 18.35 -16.56
CA PRO A 174 14.24 19.28 -17.68
C PRO A 174 13.34 18.93 -18.87
N CYS A 175 12.04 18.93 -18.62
CA CYS A 175 10.96 18.81 -19.59
C CYS A 175 10.59 20.19 -20.18
N GLY A 176 9.82 20.19 -21.27
CA GLY A 176 9.36 21.43 -21.90
C GLY A 176 8.51 22.30 -20.95
N VAL A 177 8.52 23.62 -21.14
CA VAL A 177 7.75 24.58 -20.32
C VAL A 177 6.25 24.24 -20.30
N LEU A 178 5.70 23.85 -21.46
CA LEU A 178 4.30 23.42 -21.55
C LEU A 178 4.06 22.12 -20.76
N ALA A 179 4.99 21.17 -20.79
CA ALA A 179 4.89 19.93 -20.01
C ALA A 179 4.97 20.19 -18.51
N SER A 180 5.84 21.11 -18.09
CA SER A 180 5.92 21.56 -16.69
C SER A 180 4.61 22.21 -16.21
N LEU A 181 4.00 23.06 -17.04
CA LEU A 181 2.70 23.68 -16.73
C LEU A 181 1.58 22.64 -16.68
N ASP A 182 1.56 21.71 -17.62
CA ASP A 182 0.58 20.61 -17.72
C ASP A 182 0.63 19.72 -16.47
N LEU A 183 1.83 19.30 -16.05
CA LEU A 183 2.04 18.54 -14.82
C LEU A 183 1.61 19.31 -13.56
N LEU A 184 1.88 20.62 -13.49
CA LEU A 184 1.42 21.47 -12.39
C LEU A 184 -0.12 21.57 -12.35
N MET A 185 -0.77 21.70 -13.51
CA MET A 185 -2.24 21.74 -13.59
C MET A 185 -2.85 20.39 -13.21
N ALA A 186 -2.28 19.28 -13.68
CA ALA A 186 -2.69 17.93 -13.32
C ALA A 186 -2.60 17.71 -11.80
N THR A 187 -1.47 18.07 -11.19
CA THR A 187 -1.23 18.02 -9.74
C THR A 187 -2.27 18.80 -8.96
N ARG A 188 -2.51 20.07 -9.32
CA ARG A 188 -3.52 20.92 -8.68
C ARG A 188 -4.94 20.34 -8.84
N LYS A 189 -5.25 19.78 -10.01
CA LYS A 189 -6.56 19.20 -10.27
C LYS A 189 -6.77 17.97 -9.40
N ILE A 190 -5.82 17.05 -9.33
CA ILE A 190 -5.92 15.85 -8.47
C ILE A 190 -6.05 16.24 -7.01
N ASN A 191 -5.19 17.14 -6.50
CA ASN A 191 -5.27 17.60 -5.11
C ASN A 191 -6.60 18.30 -4.80
N SER A 192 -7.24 18.93 -5.78
CA SER A 192 -8.58 19.48 -5.62
C SER A 192 -9.66 18.41 -5.59
N LEU A 193 -9.54 17.35 -6.42
CA LEU A 193 -10.53 16.28 -6.50
C LEU A 193 -10.44 15.34 -5.29
N SER A 194 -9.24 15.04 -4.80
CA SER A 194 -9.02 14.15 -3.65
C SER A 194 -9.66 14.68 -2.36
N LYS A 195 -9.79 16.00 -2.19
CA LYS A 195 -10.50 16.61 -1.06
C LYS A 195 -11.97 16.18 -0.94
N GLY A 196 -12.58 15.78 -2.06
CA GLY A 196 -13.97 15.29 -2.10
C GLY A 196 -14.11 13.78 -1.93
N VAL A 197 -13.00 13.06 -1.68
CA VAL A 197 -12.98 11.60 -1.56
C VAL A 197 -12.67 11.21 -0.11
N PRO A 198 -13.61 10.56 0.59
CA PRO A 198 -13.30 9.93 1.87
C PRO A 198 -12.30 8.79 1.66
N ALA A 199 -11.14 8.85 2.32
CA ALA A 199 -10.09 7.84 2.14
C ALA A 199 -10.56 6.42 2.53
N LYS A 200 -11.38 6.32 3.59
CA LYS A 200 -11.99 5.07 4.05
C LYS A 200 -13.06 4.53 3.11
N THR A 201 -13.92 5.43 2.64
CA THR A 201 -15.15 5.08 1.92
C THR A 201 -15.19 5.76 0.56
N PRO A 202 -14.21 5.50 -0.32
CA PRO A 202 -14.10 6.23 -1.58
C PRO A 202 -15.33 6.03 -2.49
N CYS A 203 -16.05 4.91 -2.35
CA CYS A 203 -17.31 4.65 -3.05
C CYS A 203 -18.42 5.65 -2.70
N GLN A 204 -18.36 6.34 -1.56
CA GLN A 204 -19.34 7.34 -1.13
C GLN A 204 -19.04 8.74 -1.68
N ALA A 205 -17.93 8.93 -2.39
CA ALA A 205 -17.63 10.21 -3.01
C ALA A 205 -18.70 10.57 -4.05
N LYS A 206 -19.04 11.87 -4.17
CA LYS A 206 -20.12 12.35 -5.05
C LYS A 206 -20.06 11.83 -6.48
N ASN A 207 -18.85 11.70 -7.03
CA ASN A 207 -18.61 11.23 -8.40
C ASN A 207 -17.89 9.87 -8.42
N ALA A 208 -18.01 9.07 -7.36
CA ALA A 208 -17.25 7.83 -7.19
C ALA A 208 -17.34 6.92 -8.41
N ARG A 209 -18.56 6.61 -8.87
CA ARG A 209 -18.78 5.73 -10.03
C ARG A 209 -18.07 6.21 -11.29
N TYR A 210 -18.19 7.50 -11.60
CA TYR A 210 -17.53 8.09 -12.77
C TYR A 210 -16.00 8.01 -12.70
N TRP A 211 -15.42 8.24 -11.51
CA TRP A 211 -13.98 8.12 -11.31
C TRP A 211 -13.51 6.66 -11.27
N ASP A 212 -14.34 5.75 -10.78
CA ASP A 212 -13.97 4.35 -10.61
C ASP A 212 -14.04 3.58 -11.92
N GLU A 213 -15.04 3.83 -12.77
CA GLU A 213 -15.18 3.18 -14.09
C GLU A 213 -14.08 3.59 -15.09
N ARG A 214 -13.19 4.51 -14.71
CA ARG A 214 -12.10 5.02 -15.55
C ARG A 214 -10.75 4.70 -14.92
N SER A 215 -9.79 4.37 -15.78
CA SER A 215 -8.41 4.23 -15.32
C SER A 215 -7.74 5.60 -15.12
N ILE A 216 -6.65 5.62 -14.35
CA ILE A 216 -5.76 6.78 -14.28
C ILE A 216 -5.26 7.13 -15.69
N GLY A 217 -4.95 6.13 -16.51
CA GLY A 217 -4.55 6.32 -17.92
C GLY A 217 -5.59 7.09 -18.74
N CYS A 218 -6.87 6.71 -18.65
CA CYS A 218 -7.96 7.45 -19.30
C CYS A 218 -8.06 8.89 -18.79
N TRP A 219 -7.86 9.12 -17.49
CA TRP A 219 -7.84 10.48 -16.95
C TRP A 219 -6.65 11.30 -17.46
N ILE A 220 -5.45 10.71 -17.51
CA ILE A 220 -4.24 11.35 -18.06
C ILE A 220 -4.48 11.79 -19.49
N ASP A 221 -5.06 10.91 -20.32
CA ASP A 221 -5.25 11.20 -21.74
C ASP A 221 -6.28 12.31 -21.99
N ASP A 222 -7.33 12.39 -21.18
CA ASP A 222 -8.38 13.40 -21.30
C ASP A 222 -7.99 14.76 -20.66
N ALA A 223 -7.27 14.73 -19.53
CA ALA A 223 -7.02 15.93 -18.73
C ALA A 223 -5.73 16.66 -19.10
N MET A 224 -4.70 15.94 -19.55
CA MET A 224 -3.38 16.50 -19.85
C MET A 224 -3.21 16.78 -21.35
N TRP A 225 -2.39 17.76 -21.70
CA TRP A 225 -2.31 18.28 -23.07
C TRP A 225 -1.04 17.85 -23.80
N THR A 226 0.05 17.61 -23.07
CA THR A 226 1.38 17.40 -23.64
C THR A 226 1.80 15.94 -23.56
N THR A 227 2.39 15.42 -24.65
CA THR A 227 2.89 14.04 -24.68
C THR A 227 3.96 13.79 -23.61
N GLU A 228 4.93 14.71 -23.45
CA GLU A 228 5.98 14.58 -22.43
C GLU A 228 5.39 14.62 -21.01
N GLY A 229 4.44 15.52 -20.74
CA GLY A 229 3.75 15.60 -19.45
C GLY A 229 3.00 14.30 -19.13
N LYS A 230 2.22 13.78 -20.08
CA LYS A 230 1.52 12.49 -19.93
C LYS A 230 2.48 11.35 -19.59
N GLN A 231 3.62 11.25 -20.29
CA GLN A 231 4.59 10.18 -20.05
C GLN A 231 5.24 10.30 -18.67
N LEU A 232 5.67 11.50 -18.27
CA LEU A 232 6.24 11.73 -16.94
C LEU A 232 5.23 11.41 -15.82
N PHE A 233 3.96 11.76 -16.02
CA PHE A 233 2.92 11.45 -15.04
C PHE A 233 2.65 9.95 -14.96
N ARG A 234 2.56 9.24 -16.09
CA ARG A 234 2.45 7.76 -16.14
C ARG A 234 3.60 7.09 -15.40
N MET A 235 4.83 7.60 -15.56
CA MET A 235 5.99 7.10 -14.84
C MET A 235 5.89 7.31 -13.32
N ALA A 236 5.42 8.48 -12.89
CA ALA A 236 5.24 8.78 -11.48
C ALA A 236 4.20 7.84 -10.84
N ILE A 237 3.08 7.58 -11.53
CA ILE A 237 2.07 6.60 -11.10
C ILE A 237 2.68 5.19 -11.01
N LYS A 238 3.45 4.79 -12.03
CA LYS A 238 4.15 3.50 -12.03
C LYS A 238 5.12 3.36 -10.87
N ALA A 239 5.82 4.43 -10.48
CA ALA A 239 6.72 4.45 -9.32
C ALA A 239 5.99 4.19 -8.00
N VAL A 240 4.72 4.58 -7.88
CA VAL A 240 3.91 4.43 -6.66
C VAL A 240 3.21 3.07 -6.58
N TYR A 241 2.65 2.61 -7.70
CA TYR A 241 1.83 1.39 -7.72
C TYR A 241 2.59 0.15 -8.17
N ALA A 242 3.79 0.33 -8.74
CA ALA A 242 4.49 -0.71 -9.51
C ALA A 242 3.60 -1.33 -10.61
N GLU A 243 2.67 -0.55 -11.15
CA GLU A 243 1.75 -0.95 -12.21
C GLU A 243 1.46 0.22 -13.16
N ASP A 244 1.08 -0.09 -14.39
CA ASP A 244 0.69 0.90 -15.40
C ASP A 244 -0.64 1.60 -15.05
N SER A 245 -0.69 2.90 -15.34
CA SER A 245 -1.83 3.78 -15.03
C SER A 245 -3.16 3.31 -15.66
N GLU A 246 -3.06 2.57 -16.75
CA GLU A 246 -4.17 2.02 -17.53
C GLU A 246 -4.90 0.91 -16.78
N SER A 247 -4.26 0.26 -15.80
CA SER A 247 -4.83 -0.85 -15.03
C SER A 247 -5.44 -0.42 -13.69
N ILE A 248 -5.28 0.84 -13.29
CA ILE A 248 -5.63 1.33 -11.95
C ILE A 248 -6.79 2.31 -12.05
N SER A 249 -7.79 2.16 -11.19
CA SER A 249 -8.93 3.08 -11.05
C SER A 249 -8.48 4.50 -10.71
N PHE A 250 -9.08 5.51 -11.36
CA PHE A 250 -8.79 6.91 -11.01
C PHE A 250 -9.33 7.25 -9.61
N LEU A 251 -10.43 6.61 -9.17
CA LEU A 251 -10.91 6.75 -7.80
C LEU A 251 -9.89 6.23 -6.77
N ASP A 252 -9.18 5.15 -7.08
CA ASP A 252 -8.13 4.57 -6.22
C ASP A 252 -6.96 5.55 -6.01
N LEU A 253 -6.57 6.27 -7.07
CA LEU A 253 -5.58 7.34 -6.95
C LEU A 253 -6.08 8.46 -6.03
N LEU A 254 -7.32 8.93 -6.22
CA LEU A 254 -7.87 10.00 -5.39
C LEU A 254 -7.96 9.59 -3.91
N ALA A 255 -8.36 8.34 -3.64
CA ALA A 255 -8.41 7.77 -2.29
C ALA A 255 -7.00 7.68 -1.67
N THR A 256 -6.02 7.24 -2.45
CA THR A 256 -4.62 7.14 -2.03
C THR A 256 -4.05 8.52 -1.67
N VAL A 257 -4.31 9.54 -2.50
CA VAL A 257 -3.90 10.92 -2.23
C VAL A 257 -4.62 11.47 -0.99
N ALA A 258 -5.92 11.21 -0.83
CA ALA A 258 -6.66 11.62 0.35
C ALA A 258 -6.08 10.98 1.64
N GLY A 259 -5.77 9.68 1.61
CA GLY A 259 -5.20 8.93 2.72
C GLY A 259 -3.76 9.31 3.08
N ALA A 260 -3.02 9.93 2.15
CA ALA A 260 -1.66 10.43 2.41
C ALA A 260 -1.65 11.83 3.05
N GLY A 261 -2.75 12.59 2.96
CA GLY A 261 -2.84 13.97 3.45
C GLY A 261 -3.41 14.99 2.45
N GLY A 262 -3.88 14.52 1.29
CA GLY A 262 -4.55 15.35 0.29
C GLY A 262 -3.61 16.06 -0.69
N ASP A 263 -2.32 15.72 -0.67
CA ASP A 263 -1.32 16.22 -1.62
C ASP A 263 -0.65 15.05 -2.33
N ILE A 264 -0.78 14.97 -3.66
CA ILE A 264 -0.21 13.90 -4.46
C ILE A 264 1.33 13.85 -4.36
N GLU A 265 1.98 14.99 -4.08
CA GLU A 265 3.43 15.03 -3.90
C GLU A 265 3.91 14.22 -2.70
N GLN A 266 3.07 14.06 -1.66
CA GLN A 266 3.40 13.21 -0.52
C GLN A 266 3.65 11.76 -0.94
N VAL A 267 2.95 11.29 -1.97
CA VAL A 267 3.06 9.93 -2.48
C VAL A 267 4.09 9.84 -3.62
N LEU A 268 4.13 10.85 -4.50
CA LEU A 268 5.01 10.82 -5.68
C LEU A 268 6.47 11.14 -5.37
N SER A 269 6.76 11.97 -4.36
CA SER A 269 8.08 12.56 -4.21
C SER A 269 8.62 12.64 -2.77
N ASP A 270 7.76 12.86 -1.78
CA ASP A 270 8.22 13.04 -0.41
C ASP A 270 8.34 11.71 0.36
N ALA A 271 7.78 10.61 -0.15
CA ALA A 271 7.81 9.32 0.53
C ALA A 271 9.21 8.68 0.64
N GLN A 272 10.22 9.17 -0.11
CA GLN A 272 11.55 8.55 -0.24
C GLN A 272 12.68 9.23 0.56
N THR A 273 12.38 9.97 1.63
CA THR A 273 13.38 10.84 2.31
C THR A 273 14.24 10.13 3.34
N THR A 274 13.72 9.14 4.06
CA THR A 274 14.38 8.56 5.24
C THR A 274 14.52 7.05 5.09
N ARG A 275 15.69 6.53 5.51
CA ARG A 275 16.04 5.10 5.56
C ARG A 275 16.45 4.69 6.97
N ILE A 276 16.47 3.39 7.23
CA ILE A 276 16.85 2.81 8.52
C ILE A 276 18.25 2.21 8.37
N VAL A 277 19.17 2.58 9.25
CA VAL A 277 20.58 2.15 9.17
C VAL A 277 20.71 0.63 9.20
N GLN A 278 19.92 -0.03 10.04
CA GLN A 278 19.89 -1.50 10.17
C GLN A 278 18.91 -2.19 9.21
N GLY A 279 18.28 -1.42 8.32
CA GLY A 279 17.29 -1.89 7.35
C GLY A 279 15.85 -2.03 7.90
N PRO A 280 14.84 -1.91 7.05
CA PRO A 280 13.41 -2.00 7.38
C PRO A 280 12.96 -3.37 7.94
N GLN A 281 13.64 -4.47 7.58
CA GLN A 281 13.32 -5.78 8.13
C GLN A 281 13.61 -5.86 9.63
N SER A 282 14.59 -5.08 10.11
CA SER A 282 14.96 -5.04 11.53
C SER A 282 13.82 -4.62 12.46
N ILE A 283 12.81 -3.88 11.98
CA ILE A 283 11.59 -3.59 12.74
C ILE A 283 10.88 -4.88 13.11
N SER A 284 10.66 -5.74 12.11
CA SER A 284 10.01 -7.04 12.28
C SER A 284 10.86 -8.00 13.12
N GLU A 285 12.18 -8.00 12.93
CA GLU A 285 13.08 -8.81 13.76
C GLU A 285 13.03 -8.41 15.24
N ARG A 286 13.06 -7.11 15.55
CA ARG A 286 13.00 -6.62 16.94
C ARG A 286 11.63 -6.81 17.58
N LEU A 287 10.54 -6.70 16.81
CA LEU A 287 9.20 -7.06 17.29
C LEU A 287 9.11 -8.56 17.59
N ALA A 288 9.58 -9.41 16.68
CA ALA A 288 9.59 -10.86 16.88
C ALA A 288 10.41 -11.28 18.11
N ALA A 289 11.55 -10.63 18.34
CA ALA A 289 12.40 -10.87 19.51
C ALA A 289 11.76 -10.44 20.85
N ARG A 290 10.78 -9.53 20.84
CA ARG A 290 10.01 -9.13 22.03
C ARG A 290 8.92 -10.13 22.41
N LEU A 291 8.51 -10.99 21.48
CA LEU A 291 7.44 -11.95 21.73
C LEU A 291 7.92 -13.07 22.67
N PRO A 292 7.04 -13.62 23.52
CA PRO A 292 7.33 -14.79 24.33
C PRO A 292 7.83 -15.96 23.47
N LYS A 293 8.64 -16.83 24.09
CA LYS A 293 9.11 -18.04 23.43
C LYS A 293 7.91 -18.85 22.91
N HIS A 294 8.08 -19.44 21.73
CA HIS A 294 7.08 -20.24 21.03
C HIS A 294 5.87 -19.46 20.46
N THR A 295 5.71 -18.16 20.72
CA THR A 295 4.64 -17.36 20.09
C THR A 295 4.75 -17.36 18.57
N LEU A 296 5.96 -17.22 18.01
CA LEU A 296 6.20 -17.22 16.57
C LEU A 296 6.64 -18.59 16.06
N GLN A 297 6.01 -19.05 14.98
CA GLN A 297 6.37 -20.27 14.25
C GLN A 297 6.54 -19.97 12.76
N LEU A 298 7.77 -20.12 12.28
CA LEU A 298 8.14 -19.95 10.87
C LEU A 298 7.92 -21.26 10.10
N ASN A 299 7.93 -21.19 8.76
CA ASN A 299 7.67 -22.31 7.87
C ASN A 299 6.30 -22.98 8.09
N GLN A 300 5.30 -22.18 8.44
CA GLN A 300 3.92 -22.59 8.69
C GLN A 300 2.97 -21.93 7.68
N LYS A 301 2.82 -22.53 6.50
CA LYS A 301 1.88 -22.05 5.48
C LYS A 301 0.47 -22.48 5.86
N VAL A 302 -0.36 -21.56 6.32
CA VAL A 302 -1.78 -21.82 6.60
C VAL A 302 -2.52 -22.19 5.32
N LEU A 303 -3.32 -23.24 5.40
CA LEU A 303 -4.16 -23.75 4.31
C LEU A 303 -5.65 -23.63 4.65
N ASN A 304 -6.03 -24.01 5.87
CA ASN A 304 -7.42 -24.13 6.29
C ASN A 304 -7.71 -23.24 7.50
N ILE A 305 -8.86 -22.58 7.49
CA ILE A 305 -9.42 -21.83 8.62
C ILE A 305 -10.87 -22.31 8.78
N HIS A 306 -11.07 -23.28 9.66
CA HIS A 306 -12.35 -23.95 9.82
C HIS A 306 -12.90 -23.66 11.21
N ARG A 307 -14.18 -23.29 11.31
CA ARG A 307 -14.86 -23.19 12.59
C ARG A 307 -15.04 -24.61 13.13
N ALA A 308 -14.54 -24.88 14.32
CA ALA A 308 -14.69 -26.17 14.97
C ALA A 308 -16.18 -26.48 15.15
N SER A 309 -16.59 -27.72 14.84
CA SER A 309 -18.01 -28.11 14.89
C SER A 309 -18.54 -28.13 16.32
N ASP A 310 -19.77 -27.66 16.51
CA ASP A 310 -20.51 -27.66 17.79
C ASP A 310 -20.93 -29.07 18.25
N GLN A 311 -20.28 -30.15 17.79
CA GLN A 311 -20.60 -31.52 18.23
C GLN A 311 -20.05 -31.74 19.66
N GLY A 312 -20.80 -31.24 20.64
CA GLY A 312 -20.52 -31.38 22.08
C GLY A 312 -20.37 -30.07 22.83
N ALA A 313 -20.38 -28.92 22.14
CA ALA A 313 -20.40 -27.62 22.82
C ALA A 313 -21.78 -27.43 23.48
N ALA A 314 -21.82 -27.51 24.81
CA ALA A 314 -22.98 -27.06 25.56
C ALA A 314 -23.34 -25.64 25.11
N LEU A 315 -24.64 -25.38 24.88
CA LEU A 315 -25.18 -24.06 24.53
C LEU A 315 -24.51 -22.97 25.37
N GLY A 316 -23.58 -22.21 24.78
CA GLY A 316 -22.84 -21.15 25.46
C GLY A 316 -21.30 -21.25 25.47
N GLN A 317 -20.66 -22.27 24.89
CA GLN A 317 -19.20 -22.21 24.66
C GLN A 317 -18.87 -21.31 23.46
N ASP A 318 -17.84 -20.46 23.62
CA ASP A 318 -17.32 -19.61 22.55
C ASP A 318 -16.84 -20.48 21.39
N ALA A 319 -17.34 -20.22 20.17
CA ALA A 319 -16.94 -21.00 19.01
C ALA A 319 -15.46 -20.74 18.66
N PHE A 320 -14.70 -21.81 18.47
CA PHE A 320 -13.29 -21.77 18.10
C PHE A 320 -13.09 -21.92 16.59
N TYR A 321 -11.99 -21.36 16.10
CA TYR A 321 -11.44 -21.68 14.80
C TYR A 321 -10.27 -22.63 14.95
N GLU A 322 -10.24 -23.68 14.13
CA GLU A 322 -9.11 -24.55 13.88
C GLU A 322 -8.37 -24.06 12.63
N VAL A 323 -7.09 -23.72 12.81
CA VAL A 323 -6.21 -23.24 11.74
C VAL A 323 -5.16 -24.31 11.48
N SER A 324 -5.14 -24.84 10.26
CA SER A 324 -4.24 -25.92 9.87
C SER A 324 -3.26 -25.48 8.78
N THR A 325 -2.02 -25.95 8.90
CA THR A 325 -0.92 -25.63 7.98
C THR A 325 -0.61 -26.79 7.05
N VAL A 326 0.05 -26.50 5.93
CA VAL A 326 0.57 -27.52 5.00
C VAL A 326 1.54 -28.47 5.68
N GLN A 327 2.25 -28.01 6.71
CA GLN A 327 3.21 -28.77 7.49
C GLN A 327 2.55 -29.70 8.53
N GLY A 328 1.22 -29.71 8.64
CA GLY A 328 0.46 -30.58 9.54
C GLY A 328 0.26 -30.03 10.95
N LEU A 329 0.67 -28.79 11.21
CA LEU A 329 0.32 -28.11 12.46
C LEU A 329 -1.16 -27.74 12.45
N SER A 330 -1.87 -28.00 13.55
CA SER A 330 -3.22 -27.51 13.81
C SER A 330 -3.25 -26.77 15.15
N VAL A 331 -3.82 -25.56 15.16
CA VAL A 331 -3.98 -24.73 16.36
C VAL A 331 -5.41 -24.23 16.45
N LYS A 332 -5.97 -24.22 17.66
CA LYS A 332 -7.32 -23.71 17.92
C LYS A 332 -7.27 -22.40 18.70
N ALA A 333 -8.11 -21.45 18.32
CA ALA A 333 -8.30 -20.19 19.05
C ALA A 333 -9.68 -19.60 18.78
N PRO A 334 -10.26 -18.83 19.72
CA PRO A 334 -11.54 -18.16 19.52
C PRO A 334 -11.44 -17.02 18.49
N VAL A 335 -10.24 -16.48 18.23
CA VAL A 335 -10.01 -15.36 17.31
C VAL A 335 -8.88 -15.68 16.33
N VAL A 336 -9.07 -15.28 15.06
CA VAL A 336 -8.02 -15.36 14.02
C VAL A 336 -7.83 -14.00 13.36
N ILE A 337 -6.58 -13.55 13.24
CA ILE A 337 -6.18 -12.38 12.47
C ILE A 337 -5.51 -12.83 11.18
N ILE A 338 -6.00 -12.34 10.05
CA ILE A 338 -5.53 -12.67 8.71
C ILE A 338 -4.80 -11.43 8.17
N THR A 339 -3.49 -11.55 7.94
CA THR A 339 -2.64 -10.47 7.43
C THR A 339 -1.97 -10.65 6.05
N PRO A 340 -2.03 -11.81 5.37
CA PRO A 340 -1.45 -11.93 4.04
C PRO A 340 -2.14 -11.04 2.99
N PRO A 341 -1.48 -10.74 1.86
CA PRO A 341 -2.12 -10.10 0.71
C PRO A 341 -3.40 -10.81 0.26
N ARG A 342 -4.39 -10.04 -0.18
CA ARG A 342 -5.73 -10.55 -0.62
C ARG A 342 -5.67 -11.68 -1.65
N PRO A 343 -4.73 -11.70 -2.64
CA PRO A 343 -4.58 -12.85 -3.52
C PRO A 343 -4.21 -14.17 -2.81
N LEU A 344 -3.48 -14.11 -1.68
CA LEU A 344 -3.17 -15.30 -0.88
C LEU A 344 -4.33 -15.70 0.02
N ILE A 345 -5.09 -14.74 0.54
CA ILE A 345 -6.31 -15.05 1.30
C ILE A 345 -7.28 -15.85 0.43
N CYS A 346 -7.42 -15.49 -0.85
CA CYS A 346 -8.25 -16.22 -1.81
C CYS A 346 -7.83 -17.70 -2.04
N GLN A 347 -6.63 -18.11 -1.61
CA GLN A 347 -6.13 -19.48 -1.75
C GLN A 347 -6.34 -20.33 -0.49
N MET A 348 -6.81 -19.74 0.61
CA MET A 348 -7.11 -20.46 1.84
C MET A 348 -8.53 -21.04 1.80
N ASP A 349 -8.73 -22.19 2.43
CA ASP A 349 -10.06 -22.78 2.60
C ASP A 349 -10.72 -22.27 3.88
N PHE A 350 -11.88 -21.64 3.73
CA PHE A 350 -12.67 -21.09 4.83
C PHE A 350 -13.95 -21.90 5.02
N GLN A 351 -14.18 -22.35 6.25
CA GLN A 351 -15.43 -23.02 6.64
C GLN A 351 -15.98 -22.37 7.92
N PRO A 352 -17.13 -21.67 7.89
CA PRO A 352 -17.96 -21.40 6.71
C PRO A 352 -17.23 -20.51 5.70
N ALA A 353 -17.68 -20.57 4.44
CA ALA A 353 -17.14 -19.74 3.38
C ALA A 353 -17.27 -18.25 3.72
N LEU A 354 -16.31 -17.44 3.27
CA LEU A 354 -16.40 -15.99 3.37
C LEU A 354 -17.62 -15.46 2.59
N PRO A 355 -18.25 -14.35 3.03
CA PRO A 355 -19.33 -13.71 2.30
C PRO A 355 -18.96 -13.45 0.83
N SER A 356 -19.94 -13.62 -0.05
CA SER A 356 -19.76 -13.51 -1.50
C SER A 356 -19.20 -12.15 -1.93
N GLY A 357 -19.70 -11.05 -1.34
CA GLY A 357 -19.20 -9.69 -1.60
C GLY A 357 -17.70 -9.57 -1.31
N LEU A 358 -17.26 -10.00 -0.13
CA LEU A 358 -15.87 -9.92 0.30
C LEU A 358 -14.93 -10.74 -0.59
N ILE A 359 -15.29 -12.00 -0.90
CA ILE A 359 -14.43 -12.85 -1.73
C ILE A 359 -14.39 -12.37 -3.18
N GLN A 360 -15.48 -11.81 -3.70
CA GLN A 360 -15.51 -11.19 -5.02
C GLN A 360 -14.65 -9.92 -5.06
N TYR A 361 -14.66 -9.10 -4.00
CA TYR A 361 -13.77 -7.96 -3.86
C TYR A 361 -12.30 -8.43 -3.87
N TYR A 362 -11.92 -9.36 -2.98
CA TYR A 362 -10.52 -9.83 -2.85
C TYR A 362 -9.95 -10.44 -4.14
N ARG A 363 -10.76 -11.17 -4.91
CA ARG A 363 -10.33 -11.73 -6.20
C ARG A 363 -10.02 -10.67 -7.26
N ARG A 364 -10.48 -9.44 -7.06
CA ARG A 364 -10.23 -8.28 -7.94
C ARG A 364 -9.20 -7.31 -7.35
N GLN A 365 -8.30 -7.81 -6.50
CA GLN A 365 -7.23 -7.02 -5.85
C GLN A 365 -5.85 -7.56 -6.27
N PRO A 366 -5.43 -7.33 -7.53
CA PRO A 366 -4.10 -7.70 -7.99
C PRO A 366 -3.01 -6.95 -7.20
N MET A 367 -1.82 -7.55 -7.15
CA MET A 367 -0.60 -6.88 -6.68
C MET A 367 0.11 -6.23 -7.87
N GLY A 368 0.82 -5.13 -7.61
CA GLY A 368 1.74 -4.56 -8.59
C GLY A 368 2.92 -5.50 -8.91
N SER A 369 3.70 -5.13 -9.91
CA SER A 369 4.77 -5.97 -10.48
C SER A 369 6.12 -5.26 -10.42
N ALA A 370 6.93 -5.59 -9.41
CA ALA A 370 8.21 -4.95 -9.16
C ALA A 370 9.38 -5.94 -9.16
N ILE A 371 10.45 -5.58 -9.88
CA ILE A 371 11.78 -6.19 -9.74
C ILE A 371 12.73 -5.09 -9.29
N LYS A 372 13.49 -5.39 -8.25
CA LYS A 372 14.47 -4.50 -7.65
C LYS A 372 15.85 -5.08 -7.85
N PHE A 373 16.71 -4.31 -8.51
CA PHE A 373 18.13 -4.63 -8.62
C PHE A 373 18.89 -3.72 -7.67
N ASN A 374 19.72 -4.29 -6.80
CA ASN A 374 20.71 -3.55 -6.04
C ASN A 374 22.09 -3.88 -6.59
N VAL A 375 22.77 -2.87 -7.09
CA VAL A 375 24.08 -2.99 -7.73
C VAL A 375 25.12 -2.32 -6.84
N SER A 376 26.01 -3.13 -6.26
CA SER A 376 27.01 -2.70 -5.28
C SER A 376 28.37 -2.47 -5.93
N TYR A 377 29.08 -1.45 -5.49
CA TYR A 377 30.37 -1.00 -5.99
C TYR A 377 31.32 -0.71 -4.83
N ALA A 378 32.62 -0.71 -5.11
CA ALA A 378 33.65 -0.41 -4.11
C ALA A 378 33.53 1.01 -3.52
N SER A 379 32.92 1.94 -4.25
CA SER A 379 32.60 3.29 -3.76
C SER A 379 31.40 3.87 -4.52
N PRO A 380 30.69 4.87 -3.96
CA PRO A 380 29.60 5.55 -4.67
C PRO A 380 30.15 6.56 -5.69
N PHE A 381 30.76 6.06 -6.77
CA PHE A 381 31.50 6.86 -7.76
C PHE A 381 30.68 7.97 -8.42
N TRP A 382 29.37 7.78 -8.56
CA TRP A 382 28.45 8.81 -9.07
C TRP A 382 28.42 10.05 -8.17
N ARG A 383 28.61 9.91 -6.85
CA ARG A 383 28.72 11.06 -5.94
C ARG A 383 29.94 11.91 -6.27
N ALA A 384 31.08 11.28 -6.58
CA ALA A 384 32.29 11.97 -7.00
C ALA A 384 32.11 12.69 -8.36
N ALA A 385 31.27 12.15 -9.24
CA ALA A 385 30.85 12.79 -10.49
C ALA A 385 29.80 13.92 -10.29
N GLY A 386 29.45 14.25 -9.05
CA GLY A 386 28.45 15.25 -8.71
C GLY A 386 27.01 14.84 -9.06
N LEU A 387 26.74 13.53 -9.08
CA LEU A 387 25.42 12.96 -9.33
C LEU A 387 24.79 12.43 -8.04
N SER A 388 23.46 12.43 -8.00
CA SER A 388 22.67 11.97 -6.85
C SER A 388 22.36 10.47 -6.84
N GLY A 389 22.73 9.74 -7.90
CA GLY A 389 22.28 8.35 -8.14
C GLY A 389 20.83 8.24 -8.62
N ALA A 390 20.09 9.36 -8.59
CA ALA A 390 18.75 9.50 -9.11
C ALA A 390 18.73 9.43 -10.63
N MET A 391 17.86 8.61 -11.20
CA MET A 391 17.54 8.68 -12.61
C MET A 391 16.07 8.38 -12.87
N ILE A 392 15.48 9.08 -13.84
CA ILE A 392 14.16 8.84 -14.39
C ILE A 392 14.31 8.61 -15.89
N ASN A 393 13.77 7.48 -16.35
CA ASN A 393 13.85 7.06 -17.75
C ASN A 393 12.47 6.99 -18.44
N ALA A 394 12.18 7.99 -19.27
CA ALA A 394 10.97 8.05 -20.09
C ALA A 394 11.10 7.27 -21.42
N ASP A 395 12.24 6.65 -21.70
CA ASP A 395 12.40 5.74 -22.83
C ASP A 395 11.73 4.39 -22.53
N GLY A 396 10.61 4.13 -23.22
CA GLY A 396 9.80 2.93 -23.07
C GLY A 396 10.45 1.64 -23.56
N MET A 397 11.59 1.71 -24.27
CA MET A 397 12.33 0.54 -24.74
C MET A 397 13.33 0.00 -23.72
N SER A 398 13.62 0.77 -22.66
CA SER A 398 14.60 0.40 -21.65
C SER A 398 13.95 -0.37 -20.48
N PRO A 399 14.67 -1.34 -19.89
CA PRO A 399 14.14 -2.17 -18.81
C PRO A 399 13.99 -1.39 -17.51
N VAL A 400 14.90 -0.46 -17.19
CA VAL A 400 14.92 0.25 -15.91
C VAL A 400 14.20 1.60 -16.05
N GLN A 401 13.18 1.84 -15.22
CA GLN A 401 12.43 3.11 -15.25
C GLN A 401 13.04 4.16 -14.33
N MET A 402 13.65 3.74 -13.23
CA MET A 402 14.18 4.67 -12.22
C MET A 402 15.30 4.06 -11.39
N THR A 403 16.21 4.92 -10.94
CA THR A 403 17.27 4.54 -9.99
C THR A 403 17.39 5.54 -8.86
N TYR A 404 17.94 5.09 -7.74
CA TYR A 404 18.26 5.91 -6.58
C TYR A 404 19.59 5.46 -5.99
N ASP A 405 20.27 6.37 -5.29
CA ASP A 405 21.37 5.99 -4.41
C ASP A 405 20.81 5.18 -3.23
N ASN A 406 21.30 3.94 -3.10
CA ASN A 406 20.97 3.03 -2.01
C ASN A 406 22.17 2.70 -1.12
N SER A 407 23.25 3.49 -1.20
CA SER A 407 24.47 3.25 -0.44
C SER A 407 24.20 3.29 1.06
N PRO A 408 24.92 2.50 1.89
CA PRO A 408 24.83 2.57 3.34
C PRO A 408 25.15 3.96 3.89
N ALA A 409 24.74 4.22 5.14
CA ALA A 409 24.91 5.52 5.79
C ALA A 409 26.38 5.99 5.86
N ASP A 410 27.33 5.06 6.01
CA ASP A 410 28.76 5.36 6.09
C ASP A 410 29.42 5.57 4.70
N ALA A 411 28.67 5.30 3.62
CA ALA A 411 29.08 5.46 2.23
C ALA A 411 30.39 4.74 1.84
N LYS A 412 30.83 3.74 2.62
CA LYS A 412 32.06 2.98 2.30
C LYS A 412 31.91 2.12 1.06
N GLN A 413 30.69 1.70 0.75
CA GLN A 413 30.33 1.04 -0.50
C GLN A 413 29.27 1.88 -1.23
N GLY A 414 29.32 1.86 -2.56
CA GLY A 414 28.28 2.47 -3.37
C GLY A 414 27.20 1.44 -3.69
N VAL A 415 25.92 1.78 -3.55
CA VAL A 415 24.84 0.94 -4.07
C VAL A 415 23.89 1.77 -4.90
N ILE A 416 23.58 1.33 -6.13
CA ILE A 416 22.46 1.85 -6.91
C ILE A 416 21.31 0.85 -6.83
N VAL A 417 20.15 1.33 -6.40
CA VAL A 417 18.90 0.58 -6.60
C VAL A 417 18.30 0.96 -7.96
N ALA A 418 17.91 -0.04 -8.74
CA ALA A 418 17.26 0.11 -10.04
C ALA A 418 15.94 -0.65 -10.05
N PHE A 419 14.86 0.01 -10.50
CA PHE A 419 13.52 -0.58 -10.54
C PHE A 419 13.09 -0.91 -11.97
N VAL A 420 12.53 -2.11 -12.12
CA VAL A 420 11.78 -2.57 -13.30
C VAL A 420 10.34 -2.82 -12.83
N LEU A 421 9.36 -2.08 -13.35
CA LEU A 421 8.00 -1.96 -12.79
C LEU A 421 6.87 -2.24 -13.81
N GLY A 422 5.70 -2.67 -13.34
CA GLY A 422 4.48 -2.84 -14.13
C GLY A 422 4.60 -3.84 -15.29
N ASN A 423 4.00 -3.53 -16.44
CA ASN A 423 4.14 -4.37 -17.63
C ASN A 423 5.59 -4.53 -18.09
N ASN A 424 6.46 -3.55 -17.82
CA ASN A 424 7.87 -3.66 -18.19
C ASN A 424 8.55 -4.80 -17.43
N SER A 425 8.24 -5.04 -16.15
CA SER A 425 8.84 -6.15 -15.39
C SER A 425 8.37 -7.51 -15.89
N ARG A 426 7.07 -7.64 -16.19
CA ARG A 426 6.51 -8.87 -16.78
C ARG A 426 7.16 -9.19 -18.13
N ARG A 427 7.26 -8.19 -19.02
CA ARG A 427 7.92 -8.33 -20.32
C ARG A 427 9.41 -8.65 -20.17
N PHE A 428 10.09 -7.97 -19.25
CA PHE A 428 11.53 -8.15 -19.04
C PHE A 428 11.86 -9.57 -18.59
N VAL A 429 11.09 -10.14 -17.66
CA VAL A 429 11.25 -11.53 -17.20
C VAL A 429 10.86 -12.52 -18.29
N HIS A 430 9.77 -12.28 -19.03
CA HIS A 430 9.34 -13.15 -20.11
C HIS A 430 10.39 -13.24 -21.24
N GLN A 431 10.98 -12.11 -21.61
CA GLN A 431 11.99 -12.03 -22.67
C GLN A 431 13.37 -12.49 -22.21
N ASN A 432 13.66 -12.41 -20.91
CA ASN A 432 14.95 -12.73 -20.32
C ASN A 432 14.75 -13.61 -19.08
N ALA A 433 14.45 -14.90 -19.29
CA ALA A 433 14.14 -15.83 -18.20
C ALA A 433 15.35 -16.08 -17.28
N ASP A 434 16.56 -16.03 -17.82
CA ASP A 434 17.80 -16.20 -17.07
C ASP A 434 18.16 -14.95 -16.24
N ALA A 435 18.52 -15.15 -14.97
CA ALA A 435 18.83 -14.07 -14.04
C ALA A 435 20.14 -13.36 -14.36
N GLU A 436 21.18 -14.10 -14.77
CA GLU A 436 22.47 -13.50 -15.09
C GLU A 436 22.39 -12.61 -16.34
N THR A 437 21.58 -13.02 -17.32
CA THR A 437 21.24 -12.20 -18.49
C THR A 437 20.56 -10.89 -18.07
N ARG A 438 19.57 -10.94 -17.17
CA ARG A 438 18.91 -9.72 -16.66
C ARG A 438 19.89 -8.81 -15.93
N LYS A 439 20.75 -9.35 -15.06
CA LYS A 439 21.78 -8.59 -14.34
C LYS A 439 22.73 -7.89 -15.31
N LYS A 440 23.19 -8.58 -16.35
CA LYS A 440 24.05 -8.00 -17.40
C LYS A 440 23.36 -6.83 -18.12
N ILE A 441 22.10 -7.00 -18.52
CA ILE A 441 21.32 -5.94 -19.17
C ILE A 441 21.19 -4.70 -18.26
N VAL A 442 20.93 -4.91 -16.96
CA VAL A 442 20.84 -3.80 -16.00
C VAL A 442 22.19 -3.11 -15.83
N LEU A 443 23.31 -3.84 -15.75
CA LEU A 443 24.65 -3.25 -15.68
C LEU A 443 25.00 -2.42 -16.92
N GLU A 444 24.74 -2.95 -18.12
CA GLU A 444 24.95 -2.23 -19.38
C GLU A 444 24.10 -0.96 -19.44
N PHE A 445 22.85 -1.04 -18.97
CA PHE A 445 21.99 0.13 -18.86
C PHE A 445 22.56 1.16 -17.89
N LEU A 446 22.97 0.75 -16.68
CA LEU A 446 23.58 1.67 -15.70
C LEU A 446 24.86 2.30 -16.26
N ALA A 447 25.66 1.57 -17.02
CA ALA A 447 26.86 2.10 -17.67
C ALA A 447 26.55 3.17 -18.72
N SER A 448 25.44 3.01 -19.45
CA SER A 448 24.96 4.03 -20.40
C SER A 448 24.52 5.34 -19.73
N VAL A 449 24.22 5.30 -18.43
CA VAL A 449 23.69 6.44 -17.65
C VAL A 449 24.76 7.07 -16.77
N PHE A 450 25.50 6.26 -16.01
CA PHE A 450 26.46 6.68 -14.99
C PHE A 450 27.92 6.59 -15.46
N GLY A 451 28.19 6.02 -16.64
CA GLY A 451 29.54 5.83 -17.19
C GLY A 451 30.07 4.41 -17.02
N CYS A 452 31.19 4.11 -17.69
CA CYS A 452 31.74 2.75 -17.77
C CYS A 452 32.11 2.12 -16.42
N GLU A 453 32.32 2.92 -15.38
CA GLU A 453 32.57 2.44 -14.01
C GLU A 453 31.41 1.61 -13.45
N ALA A 454 30.18 1.83 -13.94
CA ALA A 454 29.02 1.02 -13.56
C ALA A 454 29.11 -0.45 -14.00
N LEU A 455 30.04 -0.80 -14.91
CA LEU A 455 30.32 -2.20 -15.27
C LEU A 455 31.13 -2.95 -14.22
N ASN A 456 31.81 -2.22 -13.31
CA ASN A 456 32.69 -2.78 -12.29
C ASN A 456 31.93 -3.05 -10.98
N ALA A 457 30.75 -3.65 -11.08
CA ALA A 457 29.95 -4.02 -9.91
C ALA A 457 30.63 -5.17 -9.14
N THR A 458 30.64 -5.04 -7.81
CA THR A 458 31.09 -6.10 -6.89
C THR A 458 30.02 -7.17 -6.73
N HIS A 459 28.75 -6.75 -6.62
CA HIS A 459 27.61 -7.63 -6.46
C HIS A 459 26.39 -7.06 -7.19
N VAL A 460 25.55 -7.94 -7.72
CA VAL A 460 24.25 -7.60 -8.30
C VAL A 460 23.18 -8.50 -7.70
N HIS A 461 22.39 -7.94 -6.78
CA HIS A 461 21.26 -8.63 -6.18
C HIS A 461 19.99 -8.31 -6.95
N GLU A 462 19.25 -9.35 -7.34
CA GLU A 462 17.93 -9.23 -7.96
C GLU A 462 16.87 -9.75 -6.98
N MET A 463 15.82 -8.96 -6.75
CA MET A 463 14.59 -9.41 -6.09
C MET A 463 13.41 -9.18 -7.01
N ASN A 464 12.85 -10.27 -7.52
CA ASN A 464 11.61 -10.27 -8.28
C ASN A 464 10.41 -10.56 -7.35
N TRP A 465 9.68 -9.52 -6.96
CA TRP A 465 8.55 -9.65 -6.03
C TRP A 465 7.36 -10.39 -6.63
N THR A 466 7.26 -10.49 -7.97
CA THR A 466 6.20 -11.27 -8.64
C THR A 466 6.34 -12.77 -8.46
N LEU A 467 7.58 -13.25 -8.23
CA LEU A 467 7.88 -14.66 -7.99
C LEU A 467 7.98 -14.99 -6.50
N ALA A 468 7.85 -13.99 -5.62
CA ALA A 468 7.86 -14.21 -4.17
C ALA A 468 6.56 -14.92 -3.75
N PRO A 469 6.61 -16.20 -3.30
CA PRO A 469 5.42 -17.04 -3.18
C PRO A 469 4.39 -16.53 -2.18
N TYR A 470 4.85 -15.78 -1.18
CA TYR A 470 4.01 -15.25 -0.09
C TYR A 470 3.86 -13.72 -0.11
N ALA A 471 4.28 -13.06 -1.19
CA ALA A 471 3.98 -11.65 -1.45
C ALA A 471 3.16 -11.47 -2.73
N THR A 472 3.35 -12.35 -3.72
CA THR A 472 2.63 -12.38 -5.02
C THR A 472 2.83 -11.16 -5.93
N GLY A 473 3.63 -10.20 -5.49
CA GLY A 473 3.91 -8.94 -6.18
C GLY A 473 4.34 -7.87 -5.18
N GLY A 474 4.37 -6.62 -5.63
CA GLY A 474 4.68 -5.46 -4.81
C GLY A 474 4.31 -4.15 -5.50
N TYR A 475 4.20 -3.02 -4.82
CA TYR A 475 4.44 -2.88 -3.37
C TYR A 475 3.21 -3.30 -2.55
N GLY A 476 2.02 -2.92 -3.01
CA GLY A 476 0.72 -3.28 -2.43
C GLY A 476 -0.28 -3.69 -3.50
N SER A 477 -1.50 -4.00 -3.08
CA SER A 477 -2.62 -4.21 -4.00
C SER A 477 -3.19 -2.88 -4.47
N PHE A 478 -3.74 -2.87 -5.67
CA PHE A 478 -4.46 -1.73 -6.24
C PHE A 478 -5.87 -2.13 -6.67
N ASN A 479 -6.74 -1.15 -6.89
CA ASN A 479 -8.09 -1.38 -7.39
C ASN A 479 -8.14 -1.14 -8.91
N PRO A 480 -8.45 -2.16 -9.73
CA PRO A 480 -8.80 -1.97 -11.12
C PRO A 480 -10.06 -1.12 -11.31
N PRO A 481 -10.27 -0.53 -12.50
CA PRO A 481 -11.49 0.22 -12.80
C PRO A 481 -12.77 -0.56 -12.51
N GLY A 482 -13.72 0.11 -11.86
CA GLY A 482 -15.05 -0.39 -11.50
C GLY A 482 -15.11 -1.22 -10.22
N VAL A 483 -13.98 -1.53 -9.58
CA VAL A 483 -13.97 -2.43 -8.42
C VAL A 483 -14.46 -1.76 -7.14
N LEU A 484 -14.08 -0.50 -6.88
CA LEU A 484 -14.39 0.18 -5.61
C LEU A 484 -15.89 0.49 -5.46
N THR A 485 -16.61 0.63 -6.56
CA THR A 485 -18.04 0.99 -6.60
C THR A 485 -18.97 -0.19 -6.92
N SER A 486 -18.41 -1.36 -7.24
CA SER A 486 -19.20 -2.59 -7.48
C SER A 486 -19.67 -3.28 -6.21
N PHE A 487 -19.19 -2.86 -5.04
CA PHE A 487 -19.49 -3.47 -3.75
C PHE A 487 -19.78 -2.38 -2.73
N ASP A 488 -20.85 -2.56 -1.97
CA ASP A 488 -21.19 -1.64 -0.89
C ASP A 488 -20.09 -1.62 0.18
N GLU A 489 -20.04 -0.57 1.00
CA GLU A 489 -18.98 -0.42 2.01
C GLU A 489 -18.93 -1.64 2.94
N ASP A 490 -20.09 -2.07 3.41
CA ASP A 490 -20.32 -3.22 4.27
C ASP A 490 -19.95 -4.56 3.61
N GLU A 491 -20.05 -4.68 2.29
CA GLU A 491 -19.59 -5.87 1.56
C GLU A 491 -18.07 -5.93 1.42
N ARG A 492 -17.40 -4.77 1.38
CA ARG A 492 -15.94 -4.62 1.39
C ARG A 492 -15.39 -4.46 2.81
N ASP A 493 -16.24 -4.40 3.81
CA ASP A 493 -15.82 -4.06 5.16
C ASP A 493 -15.06 -5.24 5.77
N GLU A 494 -13.75 -5.24 5.52
CA GLU A 494 -12.76 -6.08 6.19
C GLU A 494 -12.79 -5.87 7.72
N MET A 495 -13.41 -4.78 8.19
CA MET A 495 -13.67 -4.47 9.59
C MET A 495 -15.03 -4.97 10.08
N SER A 496 -15.94 -5.41 9.23
CA SER A 496 -17.15 -6.10 9.68
C SER A 496 -16.70 -7.50 10.09
N LYS A 497 -16.75 -7.79 11.39
CA LYS A 497 -16.27 -9.08 11.87
C LYS A 497 -17.10 -10.17 11.21
N ILE A 498 -16.45 -11.09 10.51
CA ILE A 498 -17.12 -12.30 10.03
C ILE A 498 -16.97 -13.33 11.14
N GLY A 499 -17.87 -13.27 12.12
CA GLY A 499 -17.69 -13.99 13.39
C GLY A 499 -16.52 -13.40 14.19
N ASN A 500 -15.49 -14.21 14.45
CA ASN A 500 -14.26 -13.77 15.14
C ASN A 500 -13.02 -13.81 14.21
N LEU A 501 -13.23 -13.67 12.90
CA LEU A 501 -12.18 -13.42 11.92
C LEU A 501 -11.96 -11.91 11.77
N TYR A 502 -10.69 -11.50 11.82
CA TYR A 502 -10.27 -10.11 11.62
C TYR A 502 -9.24 -10.04 10.50
N PHE A 503 -9.32 -8.99 9.69
CA PHE A 503 -8.39 -8.75 8.60
C PHE A 503 -7.52 -7.54 8.92
N ALA A 504 -6.22 -7.71 8.74
CA ALA A 504 -5.23 -6.64 8.87
C ALA A 504 -4.26 -6.67 7.68
N GLY A 505 -3.28 -5.78 7.69
CA GLY A 505 -2.37 -5.54 6.57
C GLY A 505 -2.48 -4.11 6.07
N ASP A 506 -1.42 -3.65 5.42
CA ASP A 506 -1.32 -2.32 4.80
C ASP A 506 -2.50 -1.99 3.89
N ALA A 507 -3.00 -2.98 3.14
CA ALA A 507 -4.09 -2.81 2.18
C ALA A 507 -5.44 -2.48 2.85
N THR A 508 -5.57 -2.74 4.15
CA THR A 508 -6.77 -2.48 4.96
C THR A 508 -6.71 -1.10 5.65
N SER A 509 -5.59 -0.37 5.48
CA SER A 509 -5.38 0.94 6.11
C SER A 509 -5.93 2.06 5.23
N GLU A 510 -6.60 3.02 5.87
CA GLU A 510 -7.13 4.22 5.22
C GLU A 510 -6.05 5.29 5.01
N ILE A 511 -4.97 5.18 5.79
CA ILE A 511 -3.85 6.11 5.83
C ILE A 511 -2.61 5.36 5.38
N TRP A 512 -1.88 5.93 4.42
CA TRP A 512 -0.66 5.32 3.86
C TRP A 512 -0.84 3.85 3.45
N GLN A 513 -1.95 3.55 2.75
CA GLN A 513 -2.19 2.23 2.17
C GLN A 513 -1.03 1.81 1.26
N GLY A 514 -0.53 0.58 1.40
CA GLY A 514 0.63 0.10 0.64
C GLY A 514 1.98 0.33 1.33
N TYR A 515 2.02 1.07 2.45
CA TYR A 515 3.27 1.43 3.16
C TYR A 515 3.38 0.77 4.54
N MET A 516 4.59 0.86 5.12
CA MET A 516 4.86 0.39 6.50
C MET A 516 3.99 1.10 7.55
N GLU A 517 3.73 2.41 7.37
CA GLU A 517 2.81 3.17 8.23
C GLU A 517 1.40 2.54 8.22
N GLY A 518 0.85 2.24 7.03
CA GLY A 518 -0.45 1.59 6.91
C GLY A 518 -0.49 0.20 7.54
N ALA A 519 0.58 -0.60 7.37
CA ALA A 519 0.69 -1.91 8.01
C ALA A 519 0.64 -1.81 9.55
N LEU A 520 1.37 -0.84 10.11
CA LEU A 520 1.40 -0.56 11.55
C LEU A 520 0.02 -0.12 12.06
N LEU A 521 -0.60 0.87 11.39
CA LEU A 521 -1.89 1.41 11.79
C LEU A 521 -2.97 0.32 11.77
N SER A 522 -2.99 -0.51 10.72
CA SER A 522 -3.91 -1.63 10.61
C SER A 522 -3.75 -2.65 11.74
N GLY A 523 -2.50 -3.04 12.06
CA GLY A 523 -2.20 -4.00 13.12
C GLY A 523 -2.67 -3.52 14.49
N ARG A 524 -2.38 -2.25 14.83
CA ARG A 524 -2.83 -1.63 16.08
C ARG A 524 -4.35 -1.52 16.17
N ARG A 525 -5.00 -1.14 15.07
CA ARG A 525 -6.47 -1.01 15.00
C ARG A 525 -7.15 -2.34 15.30
N VAL A 526 -6.70 -3.43 14.68
CA VAL A 526 -7.27 -4.76 14.89
C VAL A 526 -6.98 -5.27 16.30
N ALA A 527 -5.75 -5.14 16.79
CA ALA A 527 -5.39 -5.54 18.15
C ALA A 527 -6.26 -4.82 19.21
N SER A 528 -6.39 -3.49 19.11
CA SER A 528 -7.20 -2.68 20.02
C SER A 528 -8.65 -3.15 20.07
N ARG A 529 -9.22 -3.47 18.91
CA ARG A 529 -10.59 -4.01 18.81
C ARG A 529 -10.73 -5.37 19.46
N ILE A 530 -9.79 -6.29 19.22
CA ILE A 530 -9.80 -7.62 19.83
C ILE A 530 -9.68 -7.53 21.35
N ILE A 531 -8.77 -6.69 21.88
CA ILE A 531 -8.60 -6.50 23.32
C ILE A 531 -9.94 -6.12 23.98
N SER A 532 -10.71 -5.22 23.37
CA SER A 532 -12.03 -4.81 23.90
C SER A 532 -13.07 -5.94 23.97
N THR A 533 -12.87 -7.05 23.24
CA THR A 533 -13.81 -8.17 23.16
C THR A 533 -13.56 -9.25 24.19
N PHE A 534 -12.38 -9.29 24.79
CA PHE A 534 -12.07 -10.20 25.88
C PHE A 534 -12.50 -9.62 27.23
N GLN A 535 -12.79 -10.51 28.18
CA GLN A 535 -12.97 -10.13 29.58
C GLN A 535 -11.66 -9.52 30.12
N PRO A 536 -11.75 -8.45 30.95
CA PRO A 536 -10.59 -7.77 31.51
C PRO A 536 -9.57 -8.71 32.13
#